data_AF-A0AAU0L5D1-F1
#
_entry.id   AF-A0AAU0L5D1-F1
#
_cell.length_a   1.000
_cell.length_b   1.000
_cell.length_c   1.000
_cell.angle_alpha   90.00
_cell.angle_beta   90.00
_cell.angle_gamma   90.00
#
_symmetry.space_group_name_H-M   'P 1'
#
loop_
_entity.id
_entity.type
_entity.pdbx_description
1 polymer ?
#
loop_
_entity_poly.entity_id
_entity_poly.type
_entity_poly.pdbx_seq_one_letter_code
_entity_poly.pdbx_strand_id
1 'polypeptide(L)'
;MALINCKECGAQVSTQAKTCPNCGAKVKKPTSKLTWIILGVIVFGILASMIGGESTTSSDGTKTLSPKEQALQDVKFDFDWSKAGFDNIMMIDMTVKNTGTRDIKDFEVECNHTSNSGTKIDSNKRQVFEIVKAGETRTFKNFNMGFIHSQASSSSCAITDLVVI
;
A
#
# COMPACT_ATOMS: atom_id res chain seq x y z
N MET A 1 -49.05 -16.03 17.22
CA MET A 1 -48.24 -17.26 17.09
C MET A 1 -48.83 -18.10 15.97
N ALA A 2 -48.06 -18.50 14.96
CA ALA A 2 -48.58 -19.34 13.87
C ALA A 2 -48.48 -20.83 14.26
N LEU A 3 -49.58 -21.55 14.11
CA LEU A 3 -49.69 -23.00 14.29
C LEU A 3 -49.63 -23.68 12.93
N ILE A 4 -48.96 -24.82 12.84
CA ILE A 4 -48.93 -25.68 11.66
C ILE A 4 -49.39 -27.09 12.04
N ASN A 5 -49.96 -27.81 11.09
CA ASN A 5 -50.32 -29.21 11.31
C ASN A 5 -49.08 -30.09 11.23
N CYS A 6 -48.91 -30.98 12.21
CA CYS A 6 -47.90 -32.01 12.17
C CYS A 6 -48.17 -32.93 10.97
N LYS A 7 -47.16 -33.17 10.14
CA LYS A 7 -47.31 -33.98 8.92
C LYS A 7 -47.57 -35.47 9.18
N GLU A 8 -47.23 -35.95 10.38
CA GLU A 8 -47.38 -37.36 10.74
C GLU A 8 -48.72 -37.64 11.45
N CYS A 9 -49.07 -36.84 12.46
CA CYS A 9 -50.26 -37.09 13.28
C CYS A 9 -51.40 -36.08 13.09
N GLY A 10 -51.22 -35.05 12.26
CA GLY A 10 -52.23 -34.02 12.00
C GLY A 10 -52.48 -33.03 13.14
N ALA A 11 -51.89 -33.22 14.33
CA ALA A 11 -52.08 -32.32 15.46
C ALA A 11 -51.51 -30.92 15.19
N GLN A 12 -52.20 -29.88 15.68
CA GLN A 12 -51.75 -28.49 15.59
C GLN A 12 -50.56 -28.26 16.52
N VAL A 13 -49.44 -27.84 15.95
CA VAL A 13 -48.19 -27.58 16.69
C VAL A 13 -47.64 -26.19 16.37
N SER A 14 -46.99 -25.57 17.35
CA SER A 14 -46.36 -24.26 17.15
C SER A 14 -45.24 -24.34 16.11
N THR A 15 -45.17 -23.34 15.23
CA THR A 15 -44.08 -23.16 14.24
C THR A 15 -42.68 -23.03 14.87
N GLN A 16 -42.61 -22.79 16.19
CA GLN A 16 -41.35 -22.72 16.93
C GLN A 16 -40.97 -24.05 17.62
N ALA A 17 -41.87 -25.02 17.71
CA ALA A 17 -41.58 -26.32 18.33
C ALA A 17 -40.56 -27.10 17.49
N LYS A 18 -39.51 -27.64 18.12
CA LYS A 18 -38.49 -28.47 17.45
C LYS A 18 -39.00 -29.89 17.16
N THR A 19 -39.90 -30.38 18.02
CA THR A 19 -40.45 -31.72 17.98
C THR A 19 -41.93 -31.67 18.33
N CYS A 20 -42.76 -32.49 17.70
CA CYS A 20 -44.19 -32.59 17.98
C CYS A 20 -44.38 -33.25 19.36
N PRO A 21 -45.10 -32.63 20.30
CA PRO A 21 -45.34 -33.22 21.62
C PRO A 21 -46.30 -34.41 21.61
N ASN A 22 -47.08 -34.59 20.53
CA ASN A 22 -48.10 -35.64 20.43
C ASN A 22 -47.58 -36.95 19.83
N CYS A 23 -46.66 -36.87 18.86
CA CYS A 23 -46.11 -38.06 18.19
C CYS A 23 -44.58 -38.14 18.17
N GLY A 24 -43.87 -37.13 18.70
CA GLY A 24 -42.41 -37.11 18.73
C GLY A 24 -41.72 -36.81 17.38
N ALA A 25 -42.47 -36.58 16.30
CA ALA A 25 -41.89 -36.27 15.00
C ALA A 25 -41.19 -34.90 14.98
N LYS A 26 -40.04 -34.79 14.32
CA LYS A 26 -39.32 -33.52 14.15
C LYS A 26 -40.12 -32.57 13.27
N VAL A 27 -40.41 -31.38 13.77
CA VAL A 27 -41.20 -30.38 13.04
C VAL A 27 -40.26 -29.58 12.15
N LYS A 28 -40.39 -29.74 10.82
CA LYS A 28 -39.62 -28.97 9.84
C LYS A 28 -40.21 -27.56 9.73
N LYS A 29 -39.43 -26.55 10.09
CA LYS A 29 -39.83 -25.14 9.94
C LYS A 29 -39.99 -24.82 8.44
N PRO A 30 -41.07 -24.15 8.01
CA PRO A 30 -41.13 -23.62 6.66
C PRO A 30 -40.03 -22.56 6.56
N THR A 31 -38.99 -22.84 5.78
CA THR A 31 -37.97 -21.84 5.45
C THR A 31 -38.68 -20.70 4.71
N SER A 32 -38.61 -19.50 5.28
CA SER A 32 -39.26 -18.33 4.68
C SER A 32 -38.69 -18.12 3.28
N LYS A 33 -39.56 -17.89 2.28
CA LYS A 33 -39.14 -17.58 0.91
C LYS A 33 -38.15 -16.41 0.87
N LEU A 34 -38.18 -15.54 1.87
CA LEU A 34 -37.24 -14.43 2.07
C LEU A 34 -35.80 -14.90 2.29
N THR A 35 -35.57 -16.02 2.99
CA THR A 35 -34.23 -16.59 3.19
C THR A 35 -33.64 -17.08 1.87
N TRP A 36 -34.47 -17.60 0.96
CA TRP A 36 -34.05 -18.02 -0.37
C TRP A 36 -33.73 -16.84 -1.29
N ILE A 37 -34.49 -15.74 -1.18
CA ILE A 37 -34.23 -14.50 -1.91
C ILE A 37 -32.90 -13.88 -1.46
N ILE A 38 -32.64 -13.80 -0.15
CA ILE A 38 -31.38 -13.26 0.39
C ILE A 38 -30.18 -14.11 -0.05
N LEU A 39 -30.30 -15.43 -0.01
CA LEU A 39 -29.23 -16.33 -0.48
C LEU A 39 -28.97 -16.14 -1.98
N GLY A 40 -30.03 -15.98 -2.79
CA GLY A 40 -29.92 -15.73 -4.22
C GLY A 40 -29.22 -14.41 -4.54
N VAL A 41 -29.53 -13.33 -3.81
CA VAL A 41 -28.89 -12.01 -3.99
C VAL A 41 -27.40 -12.05 -3.61
N ILE A 42 -27.04 -12.77 -2.54
CA ILE A 42 -25.64 -12.91 -2.12
C ILE A 42 -24.84 -13.68 -3.20
N VAL A 43 -25.38 -14.80 -3.69
CA VAL A 43 -24.70 -15.59 -4.74
C VAL A 43 -24.60 -14.82 -6.06
N PHE A 44 -25.64 -14.06 -6.43
CA PHE A 44 -25.61 -13.21 -7.63
C PHE A 44 -24.63 -12.05 -7.50
N GLY A 45 -24.53 -11.41 -6.32
CA GLY A 45 -23.55 -10.35 -6.06
C GLY A 45 -22.11 -10.82 -6.21
N ILE A 46 -21.77 -12.01 -5.70
CA ILE A 46 -20.42 -12.58 -5.80
C ILE A 46 -20.07 -12.95 -7.25
N LEU A 47 -21.04 -13.45 -8.02
CA LEU A 47 -20.83 -13.76 -9.45
C LEU A 47 -20.73 -12.49 -10.32
N ALA A 48 -21.47 -11.43 -9.99
CA ALA A 48 -21.36 -10.13 -10.66
C ALA A 48 -19.99 -9.48 -10.42
N SER A 49 -19.38 -9.67 -9.24
CA SER A 49 -18.02 -9.19 -8.92
C SER A 49 -16.90 -9.89 -9.71
N MET A 50 -17.17 -11.03 -10.36
CA MET A 50 -16.17 -11.77 -11.16
C MET A 50 -16.24 -11.42 -12.66
N ILE A 51 -17.31 -10.75 -13.12
CA ILE A 51 -17.55 -10.37 -14.52
C ILE A 51 -17.49 -8.85 -14.74
N GLY A 52 -17.57 -8.07 -13.67
CA GLY A 52 -17.15 -6.67 -13.67
C GLY A 52 -15.63 -6.57 -13.64
N GLY A 53 -15.01 -6.69 -14.81
CA GLY A 53 -13.68 -6.16 -15.02
C GLY A 53 -13.71 -4.66 -14.77
N GLU A 54 -13.48 -4.27 -13.52
CA GLU A 54 -13.08 -2.92 -13.18
C GLU A 54 -11.65 -2.77 -13.71
N SER A 55 -11.57 -2.46 -15.00
CA SER A 55 -10.58 -1.49 -15.42
C SER A 55 -10.89 -0.28 -14.56
N THR A 56 -10.15 -0.11 -13.47
CA THR A 56 -9.94 1.19 -12.87
C THR A 56 -9.36 2.04 -13.99
N THR A 57 -10.26 2.63 -14.78
CA THR A 57 -10.00 3.83 -15.56
C THR A 57 -9.80 4.89 -14.48
N SER A 58 -8.61 4.85 -13.88
CA SER A 58 -8.00 5.97 -13.21
C SER A 58 -8.30 7.15 -14.09
N SER A 59 -9.10 8.08 -13.57
CA SER A 59 -9.42 9.30 -14.27
C SER A 59 -8.11 9.90 -14.75
N ASP A 60 -7.89 9.80 -16.06
CA ASP A 60 -6.94 10.61 -16.81
C ASP A 60 -7.51 12.04 -16.82
N GLY A 61 -7.58 12.62 -15.62
CA GLY A 61 -7.42 14.05 -15.50
C GLY A 61 -5.93 14.24 -15.63
N THR A 62 -5.49 14.87 -16.72
CA THR A 62 -4.14 15.38 -16.89
C THR A 62 -3.81 16.23 -15.67
N LYS A 63 -3.26 15.60 -14.62
CA LYS A 63 -2.64 16.31 -13.52
C LYS A 63 -1.41 16.93 -14.14
N THR A 64 -1.50 18.20 -14.51
CA THR A 64 -0.31 19.00 -14.78
C THR A 64 0.55 18.90 -13.53
N LEU A 65 1.57 18.05 -13.58
CA LEU A 65 2.52 17.88 -12.49
C LEU A 65 3.08 19.25 -12.16
N SER A 66 3.19 19.56 -10.87
CA SER A 66 3.83 20.80 -10.47
C SER A 66 5.27 20.82 -11.02
N PRO A 67 5.83 22.02 -11.27
CA PRO A 67 7.20 22.15 -11.74
C PRO A 67 8.24 21.35 -10.95
N LYS A 68 7.99 21.19 -9.65
CA LYS A 68 8.82 20.42 -8.70
C LYS A 68 8.64 18.91 -8.85
N GLU A 69 7.40 18.42 -8.96
CA GLU A 69 7.12 16.99 -9.15
C GLU A 69 7.70 16.47 -10.47
N GLN A 70 7.61 17.27 -11.54
CA GLN A 70 8.23 16.94 -12.81
C GLN A 70 9.76 16.88 -12.69
N ALA A 71 10.37 17.88 -12.04
CA ALA A 71 11.81 17.89 -11.84
C ALA A 71 12.31 16.69 -11.01
N LEU A 72 11.54 16.24 -9.99
CA LEU A 72 11.88 15.02 -9.24
C LEU A 72 11.83 13.75 -10.10
N GLN A 73 10.96 13.68 -11.11
CA GLN A 73 10.89 12.55 -12.04
C GLN A 73 12.01 12.59 -13.10
N ASP A 74 12.41 13.79 -13.53
CA ASP A 74 13.45 13.99 -14.54
C ASP A 74 14.88 13.83 -13.98
N VAL A 75 15.04 13.77 -12.66
CA VAL A 75 16.33 13.60 -12.00
C VAL A 75 16.58 12.11 -11.75
N LYS A 76 17.65 11.60 -12.37
CA LYS A 76 18.14 10.24 -12.10
C LYS A 76 19.15 10.29 -10.97
N PHE A 77 18.94 9.44 -9.98
CA PHE A 77 19.75 9.35 -8.77
C PHE A 77 20.32 7.94 -8.65
N ASP A 78 21.64 7.84 -8.78
CA ASP A 78 22.40 6.62 -8.55
C ASP A 78 23.26 6.83 -7.30
N PHE A 79 23.42 5.79 -6.49
CA PHE A 79 24.21 5.90 -5.27
C PHE A 79 24.87 4.58 -4.89
N ASP A 80 26.03 4.72 -4.26
CA ASP A 80 26.74 3.70 -3.52
C ASP A 80 27.00 4.22 -2.11
N TRP A 81 27.00 3.34 -1.11
CA TRP A 81 27.22 3.76 0.26
C TRP A 81 28.16 2.82 0.99
N SER A 82 28.82 3.35 2.01
CA SER A 82 29.72 2.60 2.89
C SER A 82 29.60 3.11 4.33
N LYS A 83 30.10 2.30 5.26
CA LYS A 83 30.19 2.68 6.67
C LYS A 83 31.61 3.12 7.00
N ALA A 84 31.72 4.20 7.75
CA ALA A 84 32.95 4.77 8.29
C ALA A 84 32.78 5.04 9.80
N GLY A 85 33.85 5.45 10.48
CA GLY A 85 33.79 5.86 11.88
C GLY A 85 33.19 4.80 12.82
N PHE A 86 33.86 3.64 12.91
CA PHE A 86 33.42 2.48 13.70
C PHE A 86 32.07 1.89 13.27
N ASP A 87 31.84 1.82 11.96
CA ASP A 87 30.62 1.31 11.34
C ASP A 87 29.33 2.08 11.70
N ASN A 88 29.46 3.32 12.19
CA ASN A 88 28.35 4.13 12.64
C ASN A 88 28.14 5.40 11.84
N ILE A 89 28.99 5.73 10.86
CA ILE A 89 28.82 6.91 9.99
C ILE A 89 28.58 6.45 8.57
N MET A 90 27.51 6.91 7.95
CA MET A 90 27.24 6.64 6.55
C MET A 90 27.97 7.63 5.65
N MET A 91 28.76 7.09 4.71
CA MET A 91 29.33 7.82 3.59
C MET A 91 28.63 7.38 2.32
N ILE A 92 28.20 8.33 1.49
CA ILE A 92 27.53 8.07 0.22
C ILE A 92 28.30 8.69 -0.95
N ASP A 93 28.51 7.90 -1.98
CA ASP A 93 28.93 8.33 -3.30
C ASP A 93 27.66 8.38 -4.16
N MET A 94 27.23 9.57 -4.55
CA MET A 94 25.98 9.75 -5.28
C MET A 94 26.20 10.49 -6.59
N THR A 95 25.48 10.06 -7.62
CA THR A 95 25.46 10.70 -8.93
C THR A 95 24.04 11.19 -9.22
N VAL A 96 23.93 12.49 -9.45
CA VAL A 96 22.68 13.18 -9.75
C VAL A 96 22.74 13.63 -11.21
N LYS A 97 21.85 13.08 -12.03
CA LYS A 97 21.72 13.45 -13.43
C LYS A 97 20.38 14.15 -13.67
N ASN A 98 20.42 15.43 -13.97
CA ASN A 98 19.23 16.20 -14.29
C ASN A 98 18.93 16.06 -15.79
N THR A 99 17.91 15.28 -16.15
CA THR A 99 17.47 15.14 -17.56
C THR A 99 16.36 16.13 -17.94
N GLY A 100 15.95 16.98 -17.00
CA GLY A 100 14.93 17.99 -17.21
C GLY A 100 15.47 19.22 -17.93
N THR A 101 14.59 20.20 -18.10
CA THR A 101 14.86 21.45 -18.82
C THR A 101 15.19 22.64 -17.92
N ARG A 102 14.99 22.49 -16.60
CA ARG A 102 15.28 23.52 -15.59
C ARG A 102 16.42 23.09 -14.69
N ASP A 103 17.13 24.08 -14.18
CA ASP A 103 18.18 23.85 -13.21
C ASP A 103 17.55 23.51 -11.85
N ILE A 104 18.24 22.68 -11.07
CA ILE A 104 17.81 22.33 -9.71
C ILE A 104 18.89 22.68 -8.70
N LYS A 105 18.48 22.96 -7.46
CA LYS A 105 19.39 23.22 -6.35
C LYS A 105 18.83 22.75 -5.01
N ASP A 106 19.69 22.74 -4.00
CA ASP A 106 19.33 22.54 -2.59
C ASP A 106 18.45 21.30 -2.38
N PHE A 107 18.89 20.15 -2.91
CA PHE A 107 18.10 18.93 -2.89
C PHE A 107 18.29 18.15 -1.58
N GLU A 108 17.22 17.49 -1.11
CA GLU A 108 17.23 16.61 0.06
C GLU A 108 17.41 15.17 -0.37
N VAL A 109 18.43 14.51 0.19
CA VAL A 109 18.63 13.06 0.09
C VAL A 109 18.14 12.42 1.37
N GLU A 110 17.19 11.49 1.25
CA GLU A 110 16.72 10.63 2.34
C GLU A 110 17.18 9.20 2.12
N CYS A 111 17.82 8.61 3.13
CA CYS A 111 18.24 7.22 3.14
C CYS A 111 17.52 6.46 4.25
N ASN A 112 16.90 5.34 3.91
CA ASN A 112 16.22 4.42 4.82
C ASN A 112 17.07 3.17 5.05
N HIS A 113 17.41 2.91 6.31
CA HIS A 113 18.33 1.83 6.70
C HIS A 113 17.56 0.61 7.20
N THR A 114 17.96 -0.55 6.72
CA THR A 114 17.42 -1.83 7.20
C THR A 114 18.52 -2.73 7.75
N SER A 115 18.13 -3.57 8.69
CA SER A 115 19.01 -4.61 9.25
C SER A 115 18.96 -5.89 8.41
N ASN A 116 19.80 -6.87 8.76
CA ASN A 116 19.81 -8.19 8.12
C ASN A 116 18.48 -8.95 8.21
N SER A 117 17.59 -8.60 9.15
CA SER A 117 16.24 -9.16 9.22
C SER A 117 15.24 -8.51 8.26
N GLY A 118 15.65 -7.45 7.54
CA GLY A 118 14.78 -6.61 6.72
C GLY A 118 13.99 -5.55 7.50
N THR A 119 14.13 -5.51 8.84
CA THR A 119 13.48 -4.48 9.67
C THR A 119 14.12 -3.12 9.40
N LYS A 120 13.32 -2.10 9.12
CA LYS A 120 13.78 -0.70 9.11
C LYS A 120 14.20 -0.31 10.52
N ILE A 121 15.46 0.12 10.67
CA ILE A 121 16.03 0.45 11.97
C ILE A 121 16.30 1.96 12.11
N ASP A 122 16.52 2.66 11.01
CA ASP A 122 16.91 4.07 11.04
C ASP A 122 16.65 4.75 9.68
N SER A 123 16.79 6.07 9.63
CA SER A 123 16.81 6.87 8.41
C SER A 123 17.54 8.19 8.62
N ASN A 124 18.29 8.65 7.62
CA ASN A 124 18.90 9.98 7.64
C ASN A 124 18.40 10.83 6.47
N LYS A 125 18.28 12.12 6.72
CA LYS A 125 18.00 13.15 5.71
C LYS A 125 19.11 14.17 5.71
N ARG A 126 19.59 14.56 4.53
CA ARG A 126 20.56 15.64 4.36
C ARG A 126 20.24 16.49 3.16
N GLN A 127 20.34 17.79 3.32
CA GLN A 127 20.34 18.72 2.20
C GLN A 127 21.74 18.83 1.59
N VAL A 128 21.76 18.91 0.27
CA VAL A 128 22.94 19.15 -0.54
C VAL A 128 22.78 20.52 -1.21
N PHE A 129 23.53 21.50 -0.72
CA PHE A 129 23.47 22.89 -1.18
C PHE A 129 24.27 23.12 -2.45
N GLU A 130 23.88 22.44 -3.53
CA GLU A 130 24.57 22.47 -4.82
C GLU A 130 23.59 22.62 -5.96
N ILE A 131 24.03 23.23 -7.06
CA ILE A 131 23.24 23.40 -8.28
C ILE A 131 23.58 22.26 -9.25
N VAL A 132 22.57 21.65 -9.87
CA VAL A 132 22.71 20.72 -10.99
C VAL A 132 21.93 21.28 -12.18
N LYS A 133 22.66 21.73 -13.21
CA LYS A 133 22.05 22.36 -14.38
C LYS A 133 21.23 21.37 -15.21
N ALA A 134 20.32 21.88 -16.01
CA ALA A 134 19.58 21.10 -17.00
C ALA A 134 20.56 20.34 -17.93
N GLY A 135 20.38 19.02 -18.04
CA GLY A 135 21.27 18.14 -18.80
C GLY A 135 22.60 17.78 -18.13
N GLU A 136 22.92 18.35 -16.96
CA GLU A 136 24.17 18.09 -16.25
C GLU A 136 24.10 16.77 -15.45
N THR A 137 25.25 16.10 -15.34
CA THR A 137 25.46 15.01 -14.39
C THR A 137 26.53 15.43 -13.41
N ARG A 138 26.21 15.40 -12.11
CA ARG A 138 27.12 15.72 -11.03
C ARG A 138 27.32 14.53 -10.11
N THR A 139 28.56 14.30 -9.71
CA THR A 139 28.92 13.24 -8.76
C THR A 139 29.47 13.86 -7.49
N PHE A 140 28.92 13.44 -6.36
CA PHE A 140 29.34 13.83 -5.02
C PHE A 140 29.93 12.60 -4.35
N LYS A 141 31.23 12.66 -4.03
CA LYS A 141 31.95 11.55 -3.40
C LYS A 141 32.14 11.79 -1.91
N ASN A 142 32.10 10.73 -1.13
CA ASN A 142 32.30 10.72 0.31
C ASN A 142 31.41 11.75 1.02
N PHE A 143 30.15 11.87 0.60
CA PHE A 143 29.20 12.75 1.27
C PHE A 143 28.79 12.12 2.61
N ASN A 144 28.91 12.88 3.70
CA ASN A 144 28.63 12.38 5.04
C ASN A 144 27.14 12.53 5.37
N MET A 145 26.43 11.39 5.44
CA MET A 145 25.01 11.35 5.79
C MET A 145 24.75 11.42 7.30
N GLY A 146 25.79 11.22 8.12
CA GLY A 146 25.75 11.26 9.57
C GLY A 146 25.73 9.88 10.21
N PHE A 147 25.33 9.84 11.48
CA PHE A 147 25.29 8.61 12.25
C PHE A 147 24.16 7.69 11.82
N ILE A 148 24.45 6.39 11.79
CA ILE A 148 23.52 5.28 11.56
C ILE A 148 23.67 4.23 12.65
N HIS A 149 22.65 3.40 12.82
CA HIS A 149 22.75 2.22 13.66
C HIS A 149 23.77 1.20 13.10
N SER A 150 24.66 0.67 13.93
CA SER A 150 25.74 -0.26 13.52
C SER A 150 25.25 -1.52 12.78
N GLN A 151 24.04 -1.98 13.12
CA GLN A 151 23.36 -3.12 12.48
C GLN A 151 22.77 -2.81 11.09
N ALA A 152 22.91 -1.59 10.56
CA ALA A 152 22.49 -1.27 9.21
C ALA A 152 23.29 -2.12 8.21
N SER A 153 22.58 -2.93 7.43
CA SER A 153 23.16 -3.82 6.44
C SER A 153 22.81 -3.44 5.01
N SER A 154 21.67 -2.76 4.80
CA SER A 154 21.34 -2.15 3.52
C SER A 154 20.70 -0.78 3.71
N SER A 155 20.83 0.07 2.70
CA SER A 155 20.26 1.41 2.67
C SER A 155 19.60 1.66 1.32
N SER A 156 18.40 2.25 1.33
CA SER A 156 17.72 2.75 0.15
C SER A 156 17.67 4.27 0.22
N CYS A 157 18.30 4.94 -0.75
CA CYS A 157 18.38 6.39 -0.80
C CYS A 157 17.61 6.95 -2.00
N ALA A 158 16.98 8.11 -1.81
CA ALA A 158 16.29 8.84 -2.86
C ALA A 158 16.36 10.35 -2.61
N ILE A 159 16.22 11.12 -3.69
CA ILE A 159 15.98 12.56 -3.58
C ILE A 159 14.49 12.76 -3.28
N THR A 160 14.18 13.35 -2.13
CA THR A 160 12.80 13.55 -1.65
C THR A 160 12.32 14.98 -1.84
N ASP A 161 13.24 15.93 -1.94
CA ASP A 161 12.93 17.34 -2.16
C ASP A 161 14.04 17.99 -3.02
N LEU A 162 13.69 19.04 -3.77
CA LEU A 162 14.59 19.90 -4.51
C LEU A 162 13.93 21.26 -4.77
N VAL A 163 14.75 22.27 -5.05
CA VAL A 163 14.32 23.59 -5.51
C VAL A 163 14.61 23.72 -7.00
N VAL A 164 13.60 24.11 -7.77
CA VAL A 164 13.73 24.38 -9.21
C VAL A 164 14.03 25.86 -9.41
N ILE A 165 14.96 26.19 -10.30
CA ILE A 165 15.34 27.56 -10.66
C ILE A 165 15.23 27.82 -12.17
#